data_AF-A0A9X2N760-F1
#
_entry.id   AF-A0A9X2N760-F1
#
_cell.length_a   1.000
_cell.length_b   1.000
_cell.length_c   1.000
_cell.angle_alpha   90.00
_cell.angle_beta   90.00
_cell.angle_gamma   90.00
#
_symmetry.space_group_name_H-M   'P 1'
#
loop_
_entity.id
_entity.type
_entity.pdbx_description
1 polymer ?
#
loop_
_entity_poly.entity_id
_entity_poly.type
_entity_poly.pdbx_seq_one_letter_code
_entity_poly.pdbx_strand_id
1 'polypeptide(L)'
;MAGTSFSVLTPSPAERAERVVIAEMAAEGMIRNAADPRYWHSADRLPYGYSLYQPDHEIDPAEVGLVEQVAGTTMRCDIGLHVFVSDPAGRPVLGRLAQRVAERTDGWVFVEFRTRPSADLLDGLERTGRCIRVGDYVYLDASAMATWCARPAFHVVK
;
A
#
# COMPACT_ATOMS: atom_id res chain seq x y z
N MET A 1 15.40 9.42 -2.04
CA MET A 1 14.93 9.98 -0.77
C MET A 1 14.85 8.84 0.24
N ALA A 2 15.35 9.02 1.47
CA ALA A 2 15.17 8.04 2.53
C ALA A 2 13.72 8.17 3.05
N GLY A 3 12.84 7.28 2.61
CA GLY A 3 11.44 7.26 3.00
C GLY A 3 10.98 5.84 3.23
N THR A 4 9.69 5.63 3.34
CA THR A 4 9.09 4.30 3.33
C THR A 4 7.80 4.41 2.53
N SER A 5 7.54 3.44 1.65
CA SER A 5 6.40 3.51 0.75
C SER A 5 5.66 2.19 0.57
N PHE A 6 4.37 2.27 0.32
CA PHE A 6 3.57 1.19 -0.26
C PHE A 6 3.07 1.59 -1.64
N SER A 7 2.87 0.58 -2.48
CA SER A 7 2.10 0.71 -3.72
C SER A 7 0.80 -0.08 -3.55
N VAL A 8 -0.31 0.50 -4.03
CA VAL A 8 -1.62 -0.17 -4.08
C VAL A 8 -2.09 -0.17 -5.53
N LEU A 9 -2.06 -1.35 -6.16
CA LEU A 9 -2.66 -1.58 -7.47
C LEU A 9 -4.16 -1.71 -7.33
N THR A 10 -4.92 -0.94 -8.10
CA THR A 10 -6.38 -0.95 -8.01
C THR A 10 -7.06 -0.95 -9.38
N PRO A 11 -8.23 -1.62 -9.52
CA PRO A 11 -9.10 -1.47 -10.68
C PRO A 11 -9.83 -0.11 -10.73
N SER A 12 -9.76 0.69 -9.65
CA SER A 12 -10.37 2.02 -9.62
C SER A 12 -9.60 2.99 -10.52
N PRO A 13 -10.29 3.84 -11.29
CA PRO A 13 -9.63 4.93 -12.02
C PRO A 13 -9.02 5.94 -11.03
N ALA A 14 -8.01 6.67 -11.49
CA ALA A 14 -7.23 7.60 -10.67
C ALA A 14 -8.10 8.60 -9.89
N GLU A 15 -9.18 9.14 -10.49
CA GLU A 15 -10.05 10.12 -9.83
C GLU A 15 -10.85 9.52 -8.67
N ARG A 16 -11.17 8.22 -8.73
CA ARG A 16 -11.83 7.51 -7.63
C ARG A 16 -10.81 7.11 -6.57
N ALA A 17 -9.68 6.57 -7.00
CA ALA A 17 -8.56 6.22 -6.13
C ALA A 17 -8.12 7.42 -5.27
N GLU A 18 -7.93 8.58 -5.88
CA GLU A 18 -7.53 9.81 -5.19
C GLU A 18 -8.50 10.22 -4.09
N ARG A 19 -9.81 10.16 -4.37
CA ARG A 19 -10.84 10.49 -3.38
C ARG A 19 -10.80 9.55 -2.19
N VAL A 20 -10.53 8.26 -2.42
CA VAL A 20 -10.37 7.30 -1.33
C VAL A 20 -9.14 7.64 -0.51
N VAL A 21 -7.98 7.87 -1.13
CA VAL A 21 -6.74 8.21 -0.42
C VAL A 21 -6.92 9.47 0.44
N ILE A 22 -7.49 10.54 -0.12
CA ILE A 22 -7.77 11.78 0.61
C ILE A 22 -8.69 11.51 1.81
N ALA A 23 -9.75 10.72 1.62
CA ALA A 23 -10.68 10.38 2.69
C ALA A 23 -9.98 9.58 3.80
N GLU A 24 -9.09 8.65 3.45
CA GLU A 24 -8.36 7.83 4.42
C GLU A 24 -7.30 8.62 5.19
N MET A 25 -6.59 9.54 4.53
CA MET A 25 -5.65 10.45 5.19
C MET A 25 -6.38 11.38 6.16
N ALA A 26 -7.52 11.92 5.76
CA ALA A 26 -8.36 12.75 6.63
C ALA A 26 -8.93 11.94 7.82
N ALA A 27 -9.37 10.69 7.59
CA ALA A 27 -9.89 9.81 8.63
C ALA A 27 -8.81 9.41 9.65
N GLU A 28 -7.54 9.36 9.24
CA GLU A 28 -6.38 9.18 10.13
C GLU A 28 -6.05 10.45 10.94
N GLY A 29 -6.79 11.55 10.73
CA GLY A 29 -6.58 12.83 11.42
C GLY A 29 -5.40 13.63 10.88
N MET A 30 -4.95 13.34 9.66
CA MET A 30 -3.85 14.08 9.04
C MET A 30 -4.29 15.46 8.56
N ILE A 31 -3.35 16.41 8.60
CA ILE A 31 -3.56 17.77 8.14
C ILE A 31 -2.95 17.92 6.75
N ARG A 32 -3.80 18.31 5.79
CA ARG A 32 -3.39 18.56 4.41
C ARG A 32 -2.51 19.82 4.32
N ASN A 33 -1.43 19.74 3.55
CA ASN A 33 -0.61 20.90 3.23
C ASN A 33 -1.35 21.80 2.22
N ALA A 34 -1.44 23.10 2.52
CA ALA A 34 -2.11 24.07 1.66
C ALA A 34 -1.36 24.35 0.35
N ALA A 35 -0.02 24.23 0.36
CA ALA A 35 0.82 24.48 -0.80
C ALA A 35 0.88 23.29 -1.76
N ASP A 36 0.82 22.06 -1.24
CA ASP A 36 0.75 20.84 -2.03
C ASP A 36 -0.36 19.91 -1.51
N PRO A 37 -1.49 19.78 -2.24
CA PRO A 37 -2.61 18.97 -1.83
C PRO A 37 -2.32 17.45 -1.74
N ARG A 38 -1.19 16.99 -2.26
CA ARG A 38 -0.75 15.59 -2.14
C ARG A 38 0.09 15.33 -0.90
N TYR A 39 0.47 16.38 -0.16
CA TYR A 39 1.30 16.29 1.03
C TYR A 39 0.48 16.52 2.30
N TRP A 40 0.75 15.70 3.32
CA TRP A 40 -0.02 15.62 4.55
C TRP A 40 0.90 15.47 5.75
N HIS A 41 0.44 15.86 6.93
CA HIS A 41 1.17 15.66 8.19
C HIS A 41 0.30 14.93 9.20
N SER A 42 0.86 13.94 9.90
CA SER A 42 0.19 13.36 11.08
C SER A 42 0.15 14.35 12.26
N ALA A 43 -0.56 13.97 13.32
CA ALA A 43 -0.56 14.70 14.59
C ALA A 43 0.85 14.91 15.17
N ASP A 44 1.74 13.92 14.99
CA ASP A 44 3.15 13.96 15.39
C ASP A 44 4.04 14.71 14.38
N ARG A 45 3.44 15.40 13.41
CA ARG A 45 4.11 16.16 12.34
C ARG A 45 4.98 15.32 11.41
N LEU A 46 4.76 14.01 11.35
CA LEU A 46 5.44 13.17 10.37
C LEU A 46 4.87 13.46 8.97
N PRO A 47 5.73 13.61 7.95
CA PRO A 47 5.30 13.95 6.61
C PRO A 47 4.88 12.73 5.79
N TYR A 48 3.69 12.80 5.23
CA TYR A 48 3.12 11.80 4.33
C TYR A 48 2.78 12.41 2.98
N GLY A 49 2.66 11.56 1.97
CA GLY A 49 2.09 11.96 0.70
C GLY A 49 1.65 10.79 -0.13
N TYR A 50 1.05 11.11 -1.27
CA TYR A 50 0.65 10.11 -2.24
C TYR A 50 0.94 10.53 -3.67
N SER A 51 1.03 9.53 -4.55
CA SER A 51 1.15 9.66 -5.99
C SER A 51 0.17 8.70 -6.67
N LEU A 52 -0.17 9.02 -7.91
CA LEU A 52 -1.07 8.23 -8.74
C LEU A 52 -0.40 8.02 -10.09
N TYR A 53 -0.23 6.76 -10.45
CA TYR A 53 0.43 6.36 -11.69
C TYR A 53 -0.43 5.38 -12.48
N GLN A 54 -0.01 5.13 -13.72
CA GLN A 54 -0.47 3.96 -14.46
C GLN A 54 0.00 2.69 -13.74
N PRO A 55 -0.76 1.58 -13.82
CA PRO A 55 -0.43 0.33 -13.14
C PRO A 55 0.98 -0.21 -13.42
N ASP A 56 1.55 0.10 -14.58
CA ASP A 56 2.85 -0.39 -15.07
C ASP A 56 4.00 0.61 -14.93
N HIS A 57 3.80 1.69 -14.16
CA HIS A 57 4.80 2.75 -14.06
C HIS A 57 6.09 2.30 -13.36
N GLU A 58 5.96 1.60 -12.23
CA GLU A 58 7.08 1.05 -11.46
C GLU A 58 7.01 -0.48 -11.32
N ILE A 59 5.93 -1.10 -11.82
CA ILE A 59 5.65 -2.53 -11.70
C ILE A 59 5.75 -3.14 -13.09
N ASP A 60 6.41 -4.30 -13.21
CA ASP A 60 6.53 -5.00 -14.48
C ASP A 60 5.12 -5.35 -15.03
N PRO A 61 4.81 -5.04 -16.30
CA PRO A 61 3.53 -5.40 -16.91
C PRO A 61 3.12 -6.87 -16.75
N ALA A 62 4.09 -7.80 -16.72
CA ALA A 62 3.83 -9.21 -16.47
C ALA A 62 3.32 -9.47 -15.05
N GLU A 63 3.84 -8.73 -14.06
CA GLU A 63 3.37 -8.80 -12.68
C GLU A 63 1.97 -8.20 -12.54
N VAL A 64 1.70 -7.08 -13.21
CA VAL A 64 0.34 -6.51 -13.31
C VAL A 64 -0.62 -7.56 -13.88
N GLY A 65 -0.26 -8.23 -14.97
CA GLY A 65 -1.07 -9.28 -15.58
C GLY A 65 -1.37 -10.45 -14.65
N LEU A 66 -0.42 -10.86 -13.80
CA LEU A 66 -0.65 -11.90 -12.78
C LEU A 66 -1.67 -11.45 -11.74
N VAL A 67 -1.56 -10.20 -11.25
CA VAL A 67 -2.52 -9.63 -10.30
C VAL A 67 -3.91 -9.54 -10.93
N GLU A 68 -4.02 -9.07 -12.17
CA GLU A 68 -5.28 -8.99 -12.90
C GLU A 68 -5.94 -10.36 -13.10
N GLN A 69 -5.16 -11.38 -13.46
CA GLN A 69 -5.65 -12.74 -13.64
C GLN A 69 -6.23 -13.28 -12.34
N VAL A 70 -5.55 -13.07 -11.21
CA VAL A 70 -6.02 -13.51 -9.90
C VAL A 70 -7.22 -12.68 -9.47
N ALA A 71 -7.17 -11.36 -9.61
CA ALA A 71 -8.25 -10.45 -9.24
C ALA A 71 -9.52 -10.64 -10.10
N GLY A 72 -9.38 -11.14 -11.34
CA GLY A 72 -10.46 -11.24 -12.31
C GLY A 72 -10.89 -9.88 -12.87
N THR A 73 -10.02 -8.86 -12.77
CA THR A 73 -10.32 -7.48 -13.19
C THR A 73 -9.04 -6.75 -13.59
N THR A 74 -9.17 -5.79 -14.50
CA THR A 74 -8.07 -4.95 -14.99
C THR A 74 -7.70 -3.89 -13.96
N MET A 75 -6.41 -3.75 -13.66
CA MET A 75 -5.86 -2.67 -12.84
C MET A 75 -5.83 -1.38 -13.67
N ARG A 76 -6.15 -0.26 -13.03
CA ARG A 76 -6.27 1.05 -13.70
C ARG A 76 -5.43 2.14 -13.07
N CYS A 77 -4.96 1.93 -11.85
CA CYS A 77 -4.13 2.89 -11.15
C CYS A 77 -3.17 2.16 -10.19
N ASP A 78 -1.95 2.67 -10.10
CA ASP A 78 -1.04 2.41 -8.99
C ASP A 78 -1.01 3.63 -8.05
N ILE A 79 -1.30 3.40 -6.78
CA ILE A 79 -1.29 4.43 -5.73
C ILE A 79 -0.02 4.27 -4.91
N GLY A 80 0.92 5.21 -5.05
CA GLY A 80 2.06 5.32 -4.15
C GLY A 80 1.64 6.02 -2.87
N LEU A 81 1.88 5.41 -1.71
CA LEU A 81 1.73 6.01 -0.39
C LEU A 81 3.10 6.13 0.25
N HIS A 82 3.45 7.30 0.76
CA HIS A 82 4.80 7.59 1.25
C HIS A 82 4.77 8.23 2.64
N VAL A 83 5.75 7.85 3.47
CA VAL A 83 6.24 8.68 4.58
C VAL A 83 7.65 9.13 4.20
N PHE A 84 7.90 10.44 4.19
CA PHE A 84 9.15 11.03 3.66
C PHE A 84 10.33 10.97 4.65
N VAL A 85 10.10 10.39 5.83
CA VAL A 85 11.12 10.08 6.82
C VAL A 85 11.01 8.59 7.09
N SER A 86 12.12 7.86 7.03
CA SER A 86 12.20 6.44 7.42
C SER A 86 12.08 6.24 8.95
N ASP A 87 11.17 6.96 9.60
CA ASP A 87 10.87 6.83 11.03
C ASP A 87 9.99 5.58 11.23
N PRO A 88 10.46 4.58 12.01
CA PRO A 88 9.65 3.41 12.34
C PRO A 88 8.28 3.75 12.94
N ALA A 89 8.13 4.89 13.62
CA ALA A 89 6.87 5.33 14.21
C ALA A 89 5.80 5.66 13.15
N GLY A 90 6.19 6.06 11.94
CA GLY A 90 5.25 6.38 10.86
C GLY A 90 4.75 5.15 10.08
N ARG A 91 5.45 4.02 10.18
CA ARG A 91 5.14 2.82 9.39
C ARG A 91 3.77 2.21 9.71
N PRO A 92 3.34 2.08 10.98
CA PRO A 92 2.01 1.54 11.29
C PRO A 92 0.87 2.35 10.68
N VAL A 93 1.01 3.68 10.66
CA VAL A 93 0.04 4.58 10.02
C VAL A 93 0.00 4.33 8.52
N LEU A 94 1.16 4.26 7.88
CA LEU A 94 1.28 3.99 6.45
C LEU A 94 0.67 2.62 6.07
N GLY A 95 0.91 1.58 6.88
CA GLY A 95 0.33 0.26 6.68
C GLY A 95 -1.19 0.23 6.79
N ARG A 96 -1.76 0.94 7.78
CA ARG A 96 -3.22 1.09 7.89
C ARG A 96 -3.81 1.85 6.71
N LEU A 97 -3.16 2.92 6.25
CA LEU A 97 -3.61 3.64 5.06
C LEU A 97 -3.62 2.73 3.83
N ALA A 98 -2.54 1.98 3.58
CA ALA A 98 -2.48 1.03 2.47
C ALA A 98 -3.58 -0.03 2.54
N GLN A 99 -3.81 -0.59 3.73
CA GLN A 99 -4.88 -1.57 3.96
C GLN A 99 -6.28 -0.99 3.65
N ARG A 100 -6.62 0.17 4.22
CA ARG A 100 -7.96 0.77 4.03
C ARG A 100 -8.17 1.27 2.61
N VAL A 101 -7.13 1.79 1.95
CA VAL A 101 -7.17 2.16 0.54
C VAL A 101 -7.41 0.92 -0.34
N ALA A 102 -6.67 -0.17 -0.10
CA ALA A 102 -6.87 -1.43 -0.83
C ALA A 102 -8.31 -1.94 -0.63
N GLU A 103 -8.83 -1.93 0.60
CA GLU A 103 -10.20 -2.36 0.90
C GLU A 103 -11.25 -1.57 0.11
N ARG A 104 -11.13 -0.24 0.09
CA ARG A 104 -12.13 0.64 -0.53
C ARG A 104 -12.01 0.76 -2.05
N THR A 105 -10.94 0.21 -2.62
CA THR A 105 -10.65 0.27 -4.05
C THR A 105 -10.56 -1.10 -4.70
N ASP A 106 -10.86 -2.18 -3.95
CA ASP A 106 -10.67 -3.57 -4.38
C ASP A 106 -9.22 -3.83 -4.87
N GLY A 107 -8.27 -3.18 -4.20
CA GLY A 107 -6.87 -3.13 -4.59
C GLY A 107 -5.99 -4.18 -3.89
N TRP A 108 -4.75 -4.23 -4.37
CA TRP A 108 -3.69 -5.13 -3.91
C TRP A 108 -2.48 -4.32 -3.48
N VAL A 109 -2.03 -4.53 -2.25
CA VAL A 109 -0.87 -3.87 -1.68
C VAL A 109 0.38 -4.65 -2.05
N PHE A 110 1.33 -4.00 -2.73
CA PHE A 110 2.65 -4.55 -2.99
C PHE A 110 3.54 -4.43 -1.76
N VAL A 111 4.18 -5.53 -1.37
CA VAL A 111 5.12 -5.58 -0.25
C VAL A 111 6.42 -6.26 -0.69
N GLU A 112 7.51 -5.50 -0.68
CA GLU A 112 8.87 -6.01 -0.78
C GLU A 112 9.39 -6.40 0.61
N PHE A 113 9.94 -7.60 0.73
CA PHE A 113 10.61 -8.03 1.95
C PHE A 113 12.13 -7.91 1.80
N ARG A 114 12.79 -7.23 2.75
CA ARG A 114 14.27 -7.15 2.81
C ARG A 114 14.93 -8.52 2.96
N THR A 115 14.24 -9.43 3.66
CA THR A 115 14.66 -10.81 3.88
C THR A 115 13.49 -11.70 3.52
N ARG A 116 13.76 -12.82 2.85
CA ARG A 116 12.73 -13.79 2.48
C ARG A 116 11.79 -14.07 3.68
N PRO A 117 10.46 -13.87 3.52
CA PRO A 117 9.50 -14.13 4.58
C PRO A 117 9.50 -15.62 4.96
N SER A 118 9.26 -15.93 6.23
CA SER A 118 9.12 -17.33 6.68
C SER A 118 7.86 -17.98 6.09
N ALA A 119 7.88 -19.31 5.93
CA ALA A 119 6.72 -20.05 5.44
C ALA A 119 5.48 -19.81 6.34
N ASP A 120 5.66 -19.83 7.66
CA ASP A 120 4.60 -19.55 8.63
C ASP A 120 3.96 -18.15 8.47
N LEU A 121 4.77 -17.16 8.07
CA LEU A 121 4.28 -15.81 7.78
C LEU A 121 3.36 -15.86 6.56
N LEU A 122 3.84 -16.42 5.45
CA LEU A 122 3.11 -16.53 4.19
C LEU A 122 1.82 -17.34 4.33
N ASP A 123 1.89 -18.51 4.97
CA ASP A 123 0.73 -19.38 5.22
C ASP A 123 -0.31 -18.67 6.12
N GLY A 124 0.16 -17.81 7.03
CA GLY A 124 -0.71 -16.96 7.84
C GLY A 124 -1.46 -15.92 7.02
N LEU A 125 -0.78 -15.28 6.07
CA LEU A 125 -1.40 -14.30 5.17
C LEU A 125 -2.47 -14.96 4.30
N GLU A 126 -2.13 -16.10 3.68
CA GLU A 126 -3.03 -16.88 2.80
C GLU A 126 -4.25 -17.46 3.53
N ARG A 127 -4.16 -17.71 4.83
CA ARG A 127 -5.30 -18.14 5.65
C ARG A 127 -6.30 -17.01 5.92
N THR A 128 -5.85 -15.76 5.91
CA THR A 128 -6.66 -14.60 6.30
C THR A 128 -7.17 -13.78 5.13
N GLY A 129 -6.51 -13.89 3.98
CA GLY A 129 -6.84 -13.17 2.77
C GLY A 129 -6.07 -13.74 1.60
N ARG A 130 -6.06 -13.00 0.50
CA ARG A 130 -5.39 -13.41 -0.72
C ARG A 130 -3.97 -12.85 -0.75
N CYS A 131 -3.03 -13.71 -1.11
CA CYS A 131 -1.62 -13.40 -1.25
C CYS A 131 -1.10 -13.99 -2.56
N ILE A 132 -0.52 -13.14 -3.42
CA ILE A 132 0.16 -13.56 -4.64
C ILE A 132 1.65 -13.43 -4.39
N ARG A 133 2.41 -14.51 -4.60
CA ARG A 133 3.87 -14.53 -4.42
C ARG A 133 4.54 -14.31 -5.78
N VAL A 134 5.42 -13.32 -5.88
CA VAL A 134 6.21 -13.02 -7.09
C VAL A 134 7.66 -12.84 -6.67
N GLY A 135 8.51 -13.83 -6.92
CA GLY A 135 9.90 -13.80 -6.45
C GLY A 135 9.99 -13.66 -4.92
N ASP A 136 10.63 -12.59 -4.44
CA ASP A 136 10.75 -12.25 -3.02
C ASP A 136 9.74 -11.16 -2.56
N TYR A 137 8.73 -10.89 -3.39
CA TYR A 137 7.67 -9.89 -3.18
C TYR A 137 6.31 -10.57 -3.04
N VAL A 138 5.36 -9.85 -2.43
CA VAL A 138 3.96 -10.28 -2.38
C VAL A 138 2.99 -9.17 -2.73
N TYR A 139 1.86 -9.55 -3.32
CA TYR A 139 0.67 -8.72 -3.41
C TYR A 139 -0.37 -9.23 -2.43
N LEU A 140 -0.82 -8.36 -1.54
CA LEU A 140 -1.77 -8.68 -0.47
C LEU A 140 -3.09 -7.96 -0.73
N ASP A 141 -4.21 -8.65 -0.61
CA ASP A 141 -5.48 -7.96 -0.45
C ASP A 141 -5.57 -7.26 0.91
N ALA A 142 -6.65 -6.51 1.13
CA ALA A 142 -6.83 -5.78 2.38
C ALA A 142 -6.81 -6.67 3.65
N SER A 143 -7.35 -7.89 3.57
CA SER A 143 -7.43 -8.78 4.73
C SER A 143 -6.06 -9.35 5.09
N ALA A 144 -5.29 -9.80 4.08
CA ALA A 144 -3.92 -10.23 4.28
C ALA A 144 -3.02 -9.07 4.74
N MET A 145 -3.24 -7.86 4.20
CA MET A 145 -2.52 -6.67 4.65
C MET A 145 -2.82 -6.31 6.11
N ALA A 146 -4.06 -6.44 6.56
CA ALA A 146 -4.43 -6.24 7.97
C ALA A 146 -3.67 -7.21 8.90
N THR A 147 -3.59 -8.49 8.51
CA THR A 147 -2.80 -9.51 9.22
C THR A 147 -1.32 -9.14 9.27
N TRP A 148 -0.76 -8.61 8.18
CA TRP A 148 0.62 -8.14 8.15
C TRP A 148 0.86 -6.96 9.09
N CYS A 149 -0.01 -5.94 9.05
CA CYS A 149 0.06 -4.76 9.92
C CYS A 149 -0.01 -5.07 11.42
N ALA A 150 -0.68 -6.16 11.81
CA ALA A 150 -0.83 -6.55 13.20
C ALA A 150 0.45 -7.20 13.79
N ARG A 151 1.47 -7.49 12.98
CA ARG A 151 2.67 -8.20 13.45
C ARG A 151 3.73 -7.25 14.04
N PRO A 152 4.40 -7.63 15.14
CA PRO A 152 5.46 -6.81 15.75
C PRO A 152 6.64 -6.54 14.81
N ALA A 153 6.91 -7.47 13.89
CA ALA A 153 7.96 -7.37 12.89
C ALA A 153 7.50 -6.68 11.60
N PHE A 154 6.41 -5.89 11.65
CA PHE A 154 5.96 -5.12 10.51
C PHE A 154 7.08 -4.15 10.08
N HIS A 155 7.68 -4.48 8.95
CA HIS A 155 8.75 -3.71 8.34
C HIS A 155 8.37 -3.50 6.89
N VAL A 156 8.05 -2.26 6.57
CA VAL A 156 7.88 -1.82 5.18
C VAL A 156 9.28 -1.54 4.66
N VAL A 157 9.60 -2.11 3.51
CA VAL A 157 10.90 -1.94 2.87
C VAL A 157 10.66 -1.27 1.53
N LYS A 158 11.18 -0.06 1.40
CA LYS A 158 11.64 0.56 0.15
C LYS A 158 12.68 1.60 0.56
#